data_AF-A0A527XLR4-F1
#
_entry.id   AF-A0A527XLR4-F1
#
_cell.length_a   1.000
_cell.length_b   1.000
_cell.length_c   1.000
_cell.angle_alpha   90.00
_cell.angle_beta   90.00
_cell.angle_gamma   90.00
#
_symmetry.space_group_name_H-M   'P 1'
#
loop_
_entity.id
_entity.type
_entity.pdbx_description
1 polymer ?
#
loop_
_entity_poly.entity_id
_entity_poly.type
_entity_poly.pdbx_seq_one_letter_code
_entity_poly.pdbx_strand_id
1 'polypeptide(L)'
;MVHRAVCGSMERFLGILIENYAGHFPLWFAPLQVVVATITSDADEYARKVVDRLKAAGLLAEADLRNEKINYKVREHSLAKVPVILV
;
A
#
# COMPACT_ATOMS: atom_id res chain seq x y z
N MET A 1 -10.84 -17.57 38.30
CA MET A 1 -11.32 -16.74 37.17
C MET A 1 -10.08 -16.11 36.54
N VAL A 2 -9.83 -16.31 35.24
CA VAL A 2 -8.62 -15.78 34.56
C VAL A 2 -9.08 -14.82 33.46
N HIS A 3 -8.76 -13.53 33.61
CA HIS A 3 -8.98 -12.53 32.58
C HIS A 3 -7.69 -12.34 31.77
N ARG A 4 -7.79 -12.26 30.44
CA ARG A 4 -6.65 -11.97 29.54
C ARG A 4 -7.08 -11.15 28.33
N ALA A 5 -6.19 -10.27 27.87
CA ALA A 5 -6.28 -9.60 26.58
C ALA A 5 -4.87 -9.59 25.96
N VAL A 6 -4.75 -9.99 24.69
CA VAL A 6 -3.45 -10.06 24.00
C VAL A 6 -3.02 -8.67 23.53
N CYS A 7 -3.91 -7.96 22.82
CA CYS A 7 -3.64 -6.62 22.30
C CYS A 7 -4.19 -5.48 23.18
N GLY A 8 -4.95 -5.80 24.23
CA GLY A 8 -5.74 -4.78 24.95
C GLY A 8 -6.87 -4.24 24.08
N SER A 9 -7.04 -2.91 24.02
CA SER A 9 -7.98 -2.27 23.08
C SER A 9 -7.35 -2.09 21.70
N MET A 10 -8.14 -2.29 20.64
CA MET A 10 -7.63 -2.22 19.27
C MET A 10 -7.19 -0.80 18.90
N GLU A 11 -7.83 0.23 19.45
CA GLU A 11 -7.49 1.63 19.22
C GLU A 11 -6.11 1.95 19.80
N ARG A 12 -5.80 1.47 21.00
CA ARG A 12 -4.48 1.65 21.62
C ARG A 12 -3.43 0.82 20.90
N PHE A 13 -3.76 -0.43 20.54
CA PHE A 13 -2.84 -1.28 19.79
C PHE A 13 -2.49 -0.67 18.44
N LEU A 14 -3.47 -0.13 17.70
CA LEU A 14 -3.23 0.58 16.45
C LEU A 14 -2.33 1.80 16.64
N GLY A 15 -2.55 2.60 17.70
CA GLY A 15 -1.66 3.72 18.05
C GLY A 15 -0.22 3.26 18.27
N ILE A 16 -0.02 2.17 19.01
CA ILE A 16 1.30 1.55 19.24
C ILE A 16 1.92 1.11 17.91
N LEU A 17 1.15 0.48 17.02
CA LEU A 17 1.66 0.05 15.71
C LEU A 17 2.06 1.25 14.83
N ILE A 18 1.27 2.33 14.82
CA ILE A 18 1.59 3.57 14.08
C ILE A 18 2.93 4.13 14.54
N GLU A 19 3.13 4.25 15.85
CA GLU A 19 4.36 4.78 16.44
C GLU A 19 5.55 3.84 16.19
N ASN A 20 5.36 2.53 16.37
CA ASN A 20 6.42 1.53 16.19
C ASN A 20 6.94 1.48 14.75
N TYR A 21 6.05 1.54 13.77
CA TYR A 21 6.41 1.52 12.35
C TYR A 21 6.65 2.91 11.76
N ALA A 22 6.46 3.99 12.53
CA ALA A 22 6.48 5.37 12.04
C ALA A 22 5.61 5.56 10.77
N GLY A 23 4.46 4.89 10.73
CA GLY A 23 3.54 4.86 9.59
C GLY A 23 3.97 3.99 8.39
N HIS A 24 5.17 3.39 8.39
CA HIS A 24 5.63 2.49 7.33
C HIS A 24 5.31 1.03 7.65
N PHE A 25 4.03 0.68 7.48
CA PHE A 25 3.51 -0.61 7.87
C PHE A 25 4.08 -1.78 7.05
N PRO A 26 4.17 -2.98 7.65
CA PRO A 26 4.41 -4.21 6.89
C PRO A 26 3.37 -4.40 5.78
N LEU A 27 3.76 -5.09 4.71
CA LEU A 27 2.89 -5.34 3.55
C LEU A 27 1.49 -5.82 3.96
N TRP A 28 1.38 -6.82 4.83
CA TRP A 28 0.11 -7.42 5.24
C TRP A 28 -0.83 -6.47 6.01
N PHE A 29 -0.32 -5.35 6.55
CA PHE A 29 -1.07 -4.42 7.38
C PHE A 29 -1.26 -3.04 6.72
N ALA A 30 -0.49 -2.72 5.68
CA ALA A 30 -0.57 -1.45 5.00
C ALA A 30 -1.97 -1.23 4.38
N PRO A 31 -2.55 -0.03 4.52
CA PRO A 31 -3.87 0.28 3.95
C PRO A 31 -3.88 0.26 2.43
N LEU A 32 -2.73 0.53 1.81
CA LEU A 32 -2.46 0.31 0.40
C LEU A 32 -1.13 -0.45 0.29
N GLN A 33 -1.16 -1.62 -0.35
CA GLN A 33 0.00 -2.52 -0.36
C GLN A 33 0.86 -2.33 -1.60
N VAL A 34 0.22 -2.13 -2.76
CA VAL A 34 0.90 -2.02 -4.04
C VAL A 34 0.32 -0.88 -4.87
N VAL A 35 1.18 -0.07 -5.49
CA VAL A 35 0.79 0.84 -6.57
C VAL A 35 1.49 0.44 -7.86
N VAL A 36 0.76 0.40 -8.96
CA VAL A 36 1.28 0.19 -10.32
C VAL A 36 1.30 1.52 -11.06
N ALA A 37 2.48 2.10 -11.27
CA ALA A 37 2.65 3.42 -11.86
C ALA A 37 3.17 3.32 -13.30
N THR A 38 2.41 3.80 -14.28
CA THR A 38 2.85 3.80 -15.68
C THR A 38 3.74 4.99 -16.01
N ILE A 39 4.72 4.80 -16.90
CA ILE A 39 5.53 5.90 -17.47
C ILE A 39 4.82 6.52 -18.68
N THR A 40 4.20 5.69 -19.51
CA THR A 40 3.48 6.08 -20.73
C THR A 40 2.07 5.52 -20.73
N SER A 41 1.16 6.19 -21.44
CA SER A 41 -0.24 5.75 -21.61
C SER A 41 -0.37 4.39 -22.29
N ASP A 42 0.62 3.99 -23.09
CA ASP A 42 0.64 2.70 -23.79
C ASP A 42 0.65 1.52 -22.81
N ALA A 43 1.18 1.72 -21.60
CA ALA A 43 1.22 0.69 -20.56
C ALA A 43 -0.06 0.64 -19.71
N ASP A 44 -1.01 1.57 -19.87
CA ASP A 44 -2.16 1.69 -18.97
C ASP A 44 -3.08 0.47 -19.00
N GLU A 45 -3.27 -0.16 -20.16
CA GLU A 45 -4.05 -1.40 -20.25
C GLU A 45 -3.35 -2.55 -19.51
N TYR A 46 -2.02 -2.64 -19.65
CA TYR A 46 -1.23 -3.65 -18.95
C TYR A 46 -1.22 -3.42 -17.44
N ALA A 47 -1.09 -2.17 -16.99
CA ALA A 47 -1.12 -1.82 -15.58
C ALA A 47 -2.45 -2.22 -14.92
N ARG A 48 -3.59 -2.01 -15.59
CA ARG A 48 -4.89 -2.49 -15.11
C ARG A 48 -4.93 -4.02 -14.97
N LYS A 49 -4.42 -4.75 -15.97
CA LYS A 49 -4.30 -6.22 -15.89
C LYS A 49 -3.43 -6.69 -14.73
N VAL A 50 -2.35 -5.97 -14.43
CA VAL A 50 -1.49 -6.27 -13.27
C VAL A 50 -2.23 -6.02 -11.96
N VAL A 51 -2.94 -4.90 -11.82
CA VAL A 51 -3.77 -4.60 -10.65
C VAL A 51 -4.84 -5.68 -10.44
N ASP A 52 -5.52 -6.12 -11.50
CA ASP A 52 -6.53 -7.18 -11.40
C ASP A 52 -5.93 -8.50 -10.91
N ARG A 53 -4.72 -8.85 -11.38
CA ARG A 53 -3.99 -10.04 -10.90
C ARG A 53 -3.58 -9.93 -9.44
N LEU A 54 -3.14 -8.75 -9.00
CA LEU A 54 -2.78 -8.50 -7.60
C LEU A 54 -4.01 -8.59 -6.69
N LYS A 55 -5.12 -7.99 -7.10
CA LYS A 55 -6.40 -8.09 -6.38
C LYS A 55 -6.91 -9.53 -6.32
N ALA A 56 -6.81 -10.29 -7.42
CA ALA A 56 -7.15 -11.71 -7.44
C ALA A 56 -6.26 -12.55 -6.51
N ALA A 57 -5.01 -12.11 -6.26
CA ALA A 57 -4.11 -12.71 -5.29
C ALA A 57 -4.35 -12.27 -3.83
N GLY A 58 -5.36 -11.42 -3.57
CA GLY A 58 -5.72 -10.93 -2.23
C GLY A 58 -4.96 -9.69 -1.79
N LEU A 59 -4.27 -8.99 -2.69
CA LEU A 59 -3.56 -7.75 -2.38
C LEU A 59 -4.41 -6.50 -2.66
N LEU A 60 -4.26 -5.48 -1.82
CA LEU A 60 -4.77 -4.13 -2.03
C LEU A 60 -3.84 -3.40 -2.99
N ALA A 61 -4.25 -3.31 -4.26
CA ALA A 61 -3.49 -2.70 -5.32
C ALA A 61 -4.27 -1.61 -6.08
N GLU A 62 -3.57 -0.55 -6.48
CA GLU A 62 -4.11 0.55 -7.29
C GLU A 62 -3.19 0.90 -8.46
N ALA A 63 -3.72 1.53 -9.50
CA ALA A 63 -2.95 2.00 -10.65
C ALA A 63 -2.84 3.53 -10.64
N ASP A 64 -1.64 4.06 -10.85
CA ASP A 64 -1.38 5.49 -11.07
C ASP A 64 -1.09 5.76 -12.54
N LEU A 65 -2.17 6.08 -13.27
CA LEU A 65 -2.17 6.30 -14.72
C LEU A 65 -2.10 7.80 -15.09
N ARG A 66 -1.81 8.68 -14.12
CA ARG A 66 -1.73 10.13 -14.39
C ARG A 66 -0.58 10.43 -15.35
N ASN A 67 -0.73 11.42 -16.23
CA ASN A 67 0.36 11.86 -17.12
C ASN A 67 1.35 12.77 -16.37
N GLU A 68 2.08 12.18 -15.43
CA GLU A 68 3.04 12.85 -14.56
C GLU A 68 4.42 12.19 -14.65
N LYS A 69 5.47 12.94 -14.32
CA LYS A 69 6.84 12.38 -14.29
C LYS A 69 6.91 11.21 -13.31
N ILE A 70 7.55 10.10 -13.72
CA ILE A 70 7.66 8.90 -12.87
C ILE A 70 8.29 9.19 -11.50
N ASN A 71 9.30 10.08 -11.45
CA ASN A 71 9.91 10.50 -10.18
C ASN A 71 8.92 11.19 -9.24
N TYR A 72 7.94 11.93 -9.79
CA TYR A 72 6.88 12.56 -9.00
C TYR A 72 5.95 11.50 -8.42
N LYS A 73 5.47 10.56 -9.25
CA LYS A 73 4.64 9.43 -8.80
C LYS A 73 5.34 8.61 -7.72
N VAL A 74 6.59 8.20 -7.96
CA VAL A 74 7.38 7.41 -6.99
C VAL A 74 7.55 8.17 -5.68
N ARG A 75 7.84 9.47 -5.73
CA ARG A 75 7.98 10.31 -4.52
C ARG A 75 6.66 10.39 -3.74
N GLU A 76 5.54 10.63 -4.43
CA GLU A 76 4.21 10.72 -3.80
C GLU A 76 3.88 9.41 -3.05
N HIS A 77 4.00 8.26 -3.71
CA HIS A 77 3.72 6.96 -3.10
C HIS A 77 4.73 6.56 -2.02
N SER A 78 5.99 6.98 -2.14
CA SER A 78 7.00 6.78 -1.09
C SER A 78 6.70 7.62 0.17
N LEU A 79 6.19 8.84 -0.01
CA LEU A 79 5.77 9.69 1.12
C LEU A 79 4.50 9.15 1.78
N ALA A 80 3.59 8.58 1.00
CA ALA A 80 2.42 7.84 1.48
C ALA A 80 2.77 6.47 2.11
N LYS A 81 4.05 6.08 2.09
CA LYS A 81 4.57 4.84 2.70
C LYS A 81 3.98 3.55 2.11
N VAL A 82 3.59 3.57 0.84
CA VAL A 82 3.16 2.36 0.11
C VAL A 82 4.34 1.37 0.07
N PRO A 83 4.18 0.13 0.54
CA PRO A 83 5.27 -0.84 0.61
C PRO A 83 5.90 -1.20 -0.75
N VAL A 84 5.09 -1.29 -1.80
CA VAL A 84 5.55 -1.70 -3.13
C VAL A 84 5.05 -0.73 -4.20
N ILE A 85 5.98 -0.22 -5.00
CA ILE A 85 5.70 0.56 -6.20
C ILE A 85 6.21 -0.24 -7.40
N LEU A 86 5.30 -0.75 -8.21
CA LEU A 86 5.58 -1.40 -9.48
C LEU A 86 5.59 -0.33 -10.59
N VAL A 87 6.59 -0.37 -11.47
CA VAL A 87 6.77 0.57 -12.58
C VAL A 87 6.77 -0.19 -13.89
#